data_AF-A0A832Q9T8-F1
#
_entry.id   AF-A0A832Q9T8-F1
#
_cell.length_a   1.000
_cell.length_b   1.000
_cell.length_c   1.000
_cell.angle_alpha   90.00
_cell.angle_beta   90.00
_cell.angle_gamma   90.00
#
_symmetry.space_group_name_H-M   'P 1'
#
loop_
_entity.id
_entity.type
_entity.pdbx_description
1 polymer ?
#
loop_
_entity_poly.entity_id
_entity_poly.type
_entity_poly.pdbx_seq_one_letter_code
_entity_poly.pdbx_strand_id
1 'polypeptide(L)'
;MSAARLLTGCLAALLVSSLQAREPLYGIHGNADLLACEEAHWSGEQETAQRCYRNLLAVTQPALIRAEALWALGDLQGANGMFQQAQNAEPESPLVRIRWG
;
A
#
# COMPACT_ATOMS: atom_id res chain seq x y z
N MET A 1 45.48 -20.39 9.37
CA MET A 1 44.51 -19.43 9.95
C MET A 1 44.50 -18.22 9.01
N SER A 2 43.51 -17.90 8.17
CA SER A 2 42.06 -18.01 8.34
C SER A 2 41.35 -17.83 6.99
N ALA A 3 41.34 -18.84 6.11
CA ALA A 3 40.47 -18.85 4.93
C ALA A 3 38.98 -18.82 5.33
N ALA A 4 38.66 -19.36 6.52
CA ALA A 4 37.33 -19.33 7.12
C ALA A 4 36.81 -17.90 7.41
N ARG A 5 37.69 -16.91 7.63
CA ARG A 5 37.26 -15.52 7.93
C ARG A 5 36.83 -14.73 6.69
N LEU A 6 37.35 -15.09 5.51
CA LEU A 6 37.00 -14.42 4.25
C LEU A 6 35.63 -14.88 3.72
N LEU A 7 35.30 -16.15 3.92
CA LEU A 7 34.00 -16.72 3.52
C LEU A 7 32.83 -16.20 4.37
N THR A 8 33.04 -15.89 5.66
CA THR A 8 31.99 -15.35 6.53
C THR A 8 31.56 -13.93 6.14
N GLY A 9 32.45 -13.11 5.57
CA GLY A 9 32.15 -11.73 5.19
C GLY A 9 31.19 -11.60 4.00
N CYS A 10 31.31 -12.48 2.99
CA CYS A 10 30.42 -12.45 1.81
C CYS A 10 29.01 -12.95 2.10
N LEU A 11 28.85 -13.88 3.06
CA LEU A 11 27.53 -14.41 3.43
C LEU A 11 26.65 -13.37 4.15
N ALA A 12 27.26 -12.46 4.92
CA ALA A 12 26.54 -11.40 5.64
C ALA A 12 25.98 -10.31 4.72
N ALA A 13 26.64 -10.02 3.59
CA ALA A 13 26.21 -9.00 2.64
C ALA A 13 24.97 -9.40 1.82
N LEU A 14 24.70 -10.70 1.66
CA LEU A 14 23.54 -11.22 0.91
C LEU A 14 22.25 -11.31 1.74
N LEU A 15 22.34 -11.11 3.06
CA LEU A 15 21.18 -11.18 3.97
C LEU A 15 20.49 -9.83 4.19
N VAL A 16 21.01 -8.73 3.65
CA VAL A 16 20.33 -7.43 3.65
C VAL A 16 19.29 -7.42 2.54
N SER A 17 18.24 -8.23 2.71
CA SER A 17 17.05 -8.11 1.90
C SER A 17 16.33 -6.83 2.31
N SER A 18 16.06 -5.99 1.31
CA SER A 18 15.41 -4.70 1.38
C SER A 18 14.18 -4.69 2.31
N LEU A 19 14.35 -4.13 3.50
CA LEU A 19 13.24 -3.66 4.33
C LEU A 19 12.70 -2.37 3.68
N GLN A 20 11.96 -2.53 2.58
CA GLN A 20 11.21 -1.41 2.00
C GLN A 20 10.01 -1.21 2.91
N ALA A 21 9.96 -0.09 3.62
CA ALA A 21 8.75 0.32 4.30
C ALA A 21 7.67 0.48 3.23
N ARG A 22 6.57 -0.25 3.37
CA ARG A 22 5.41 -0.08 2.48
C ARG A 22 4.96 1.37 2.56
N GLU A 23 4.69 1.96 1.40
CA GLU A 23 4.20 3.34 1.34
C GLU A 23 2.85 3.44 2.05
N PRO A 24 2.67 4.42 2.96
CA PRO A 24 1.42 4.58 3.67
C PRO A 24 0.27 4.86 2.69
N LEU A 25 -0.92 4.39 3.04
CA LEU A 25 -2.14 4.78 2.35
C LEU A 25 -2.55 6.17 2.87
N TYR A 26 -2.71 7.14 1.99
CA TYR A 26 -2.99 8.54 2.38
C TYR A 26 -4.47 8.72 2.74
N GLY A 27 -5.36 7.95 2.08
CA GLY A 27 -6.80 7.94 2.33
C GLY A 27 -7.24 7.37 3.68
N ILE A 28 -6.33 6.90 4.54
CA ILE A 28 -6.67 6.35 5.88
C ILE A 28 -7.28 7.41 6.79
N HIS A 29 -6.87 8.67 6.63
CA HIS A 29 -7.38 9.77 7.44
C HIS A 29 -8.82 10.08 7.04
N GLY A 30 -9.77 9.73 7.89
CA GLY A 30 -11.20 9.93 7.64
C GLY A 30 -11.91 8.74 7.00
N ASN A 31 -11.26 7.58 6.85
CA ASN A 31 -11.91 6.35 6.41
C ASN A 31 -11.58 5.18 7.35
N ALA A 32 -12.51 4.88 8.26
CA ALA A 32 -12.33 3.82 9.26
C ALA A 32 -12.21 2.42 8.64
N ASP A 33 -12.89 2.17 7.52
CA ASP A 33 -12.84 0.87 6.86
C ASP A 33 -11.46 0.62 6.22
N LEU A 34 -10.88 1.64 5.58
CA LEU A 34 -9.53 1.57 5.01
C LEU A 34 -8.47 1.41 6.11
N LEU A 35 -8.64 2.11 7.24
CA LEU A 35 -7.78 1.94 8.41
C LEU A 35 -7.84 0.51 8.94
N ALA A 36 -9.03 -0.08 9.08
CA ALA A 36 -9.19 -1.47 9.53
C ALA A 36 -8.51 -2.47 8.58
N CYS A 37 -8.57 -2.25 7.27
CA CYS A 37 -7.85 -3.08 6.31
C CYS A 37 -6.32 -2.96 6.47
N GLU A 38 -5.83 -1.75 6.71
CA GLU A 38 -4.42 -1.46 6.94
C GLU A 38 -3.91 -2.08 8.26
N GLU A 39 -4.70 -2.02 9.34
CA GLU A 39 -4.40 -2.69 10.61
C GLU A 39 -4.30 -4.22 10.47
N ALA A 40 -5.23 -4.84 9.72
CA ALA A 40 -5.17 -6.26 9.40
C ALA A 40 -3.91 -6.62 8.60
N HIS A 41 -3.46 -5.73 7.72
CA HIS A 41 -2.23 -5.93 6.97
C HIS A 41 -0.99 -5.88 7.89
N TRP A 42 -0.89 -4.86 8.75
CA TRP A 42 0.26 -4.67 9.63
C TRP A 42 0.34 -5.69 10.78
N SER A 43 -0.80 -6.27 11.18
CA SER A 43 -0.85 -7.39 12.14
C SER A 43 -0.43 -8.73 11.53
N GLY A 44 -0.24 -8.80 10.20
CA GLY A 44 0.15 -10.02 9.49
C GLY A 44 -1.03 -10.88 9.04
N GLU A 45 -2.27 -10.43 9.23
CA GLU A 45 -3.49 -11.12 8.79
C GLU A 45 -3.75 -10.93 7.29
N GLN A 46 -2.83 -11.41 6.45
CA GLN A 46 -2.81 -11.07 5.02
C GLN A 46 -4.09 -11.46 4.26
N GLU A 47 -4.69 -12.61 4.56
CA GLU A 47 -5.94 -13.03 3.92
C GLU A 47 -7.11 -12.11 4.31
N THR A 48 -7.20 -11.76 5.59
CA THR A 48 -8.19 -10.82 6.15
C THR A 48 -8.03 -9.45 5.48
N ALA A 49 -6.80 -8.93 5.42
CA ALA A 49 -6.50 -7.64 4.79
C ALA A 49 -6.89 -7.61 3.32
N GLN A 50 -6.50 -8.63 2.54
CA GLN A 50 -6.88 -8.72 1.13
C GLN A 50 -8.39 -8.77 0.91
N ARG A 51 -9.11 -9.52 1.76
CA ARG A 51 -10.58 -9.58 1.70
C ARG A 51 -11.20 -8.22 2.04
N CYS A 52 -10.65 -7.54 3.04
CA CYS A 52 -11.07 -6.20 3.45
C CYS A 52 -10.91 -5.20 2.29
N TYR A 53 -9.72 -5.10 1.69
CA TYR A 53 -9.50 -4.18 0.56
C TYR A 53 -10.41 -4.50 -0.64
N ARG A 54 -10.68 -5.79 -0.93
CA ARG A 54 -11.62 -6.16 -2.00
C ARG A 54 -13.05 -5.65 -1.75
N ASN A 55 -13.50 -5.62 -0.49
CA ASN A 55 -14.81 -5.06 -0.16
C ASN A 55 -14.86 -3.54 -0.40
N LEU A 56 -13.74 -2.84 -0.27
CA LEU A 56 -13.64 -1.41 -0.54
C LEU A 56 -13.71 -1.05 -2.03
N LEU A 57 -13.68 -2.04 -2.93
CA LEU A 57 -13.85 -1.81 -4.37
C LEU A 57 -15.30 -1.54 -4.78
N ALA A 58 -16.25 -1.70 -3.84
CA ALA A 58 -17.66 -1.41 -4.06
C ALA A 58 -17.88 0.02 -4.58
N VAL A 59 -18.79 0.15 -5.54
CA VAL A 59 -19.16 1.43 -6.19
C VAL A 59 -19.66 2.49 -5.21
N THR A 60 -20.15 2.09 -4.04
CA THR A 60 -20.58 3.02 -2.97
C THR A 60 -19.41 3.75 -2.30
N GLN A 61 -18.18 3.24 -2.45
CA GLN A 61 -17.00 3.89 -1.86
C GLN A 61 -16.49 5.03 -2.75
N PRO A 62 -15.96 6.12 -2.16
CA PRO A 62 -15.33 7.19 -2.92
C PRO A 62 -14.19 6.70 -3.81
N ALA A 63 -13.97 7.37 -4.94
CA ALA A 63 -12.92 7.02 -5.90
C ALA A 63 -11.53 6.95 -5.25
N LEU A 64 -11.20 7.88 -4.33
CA LEU A 64 -9.95 7.86 -3.59
C LEU A 64 -9.77 6.58 -2.76
N ILE A 65 -10.82 6.11 -2.09
CA ILE A 65 -10.76 4.90 -1.26
C ILE A 65 -10.60 3.66 -2.12
N ARG A 66 -11.31 3.60 -3.25
CA ARG A 66 -11.16 2.54 -4.25
C ARG A 66 -9.74 2.52 -4.83
N ALA A 67 -9.15 3.69 -5.06
CA ALA A 67 -7.76 3.80 -5.54
C ALA A 67 -6.76 3.24 -4.53
N GLU A 68 -6.86 3.61 -3.25
CA GLU A 68 -5.99 3.12 -2.19
C GLU A 68 -6.15 1.61 -1.97
N ALA A 69 -7.38 1.09 -2.09
CA ALA A 69 -7.63 -0.35 -2.00
C ALA A 69 -7.01 -1.12 -3.17
N LEU A 70 -7.12 -0.61 -4.41
CA LEU A 70 -6.46 -1.21 -5.58
C LEU A 70 -4.94 -1.17 -5.45
N TRP A 71 -4.40 -0.05 -4.96
CA TRP A 71 -2.97 0.10 -4.67
C TRP A 71 -2.50 -0.95 -3.66
N ALA A 72 -3.23 -1.12 -2.56
CA ALA A 72 -2.94 -2.11 -1.53
C ALA A 72 -3.00 -3.56 -2.04
N LEU A 73 -3.87 -3.83 -3.02
CA LEU A 73 -3.98 -5.13 -3.68
C LEU A 73 -2.93 -5.35 -4.79
N GLY A 74 -2.13 -4.33 -5.11
CA GLY A 74 -1.12 -4.36 -6.17
C GLY A 74 -1.65 -4.11 -7.58
N ASP A 75 -2.94 -3.79 -7.75
CA ASP A 75 -3.51 -3.36 -9.04
C ASP A 75 -3.23 -1.88 -9.28
N LEU A 76 -1.98 -1.57 -9.62
CA LEU A 76 -1.51 -0.19 -9.82
C LEU A 76 -2.19 0.49 -11.02
N GLN A 77 -2.53 -0.28 -12.06
CA GLN A 77 -3.22 0.26 -13.23
C GLN A 77 -4.66 0.67 -12.86
N GLY A 78 -5.37 -0.20 -12.14
CA GLY A 78 -6.69 0.12 -11.60
C GLY A 78 -6.64 1.30 -10.63
N ALA A 79 -5.65 1.32 -9.74
CA ALA A 79 -5.44 2.39 -8.78
C ALA A 79 -5.27 3.74 -9.48
N ASN A 80 -4.42 3.83 -10.51
CA ASN A 80 -4.23 5.06 -11.29
C ASN A 80 -5.52 5.54 -11.95
N GLY A 81 -6.33 4.62 -12.50
CA GLY A 81 -7.64 4.98 -13.06
C GLY A 81 -8.60 5.56 -12.02
N MET A 82 -8.57 5.05 -10.78
CA MET A 82 -9.40 5.57 -9.70
C MET A 82 -8.85 6.88 -9.12
N PHE A 83 -7.53 7.06 -9.01
CA PHE A 83 -6.92 8.33 -8.63
C PHE A 83 -7.27 9.44 -9.62
N GLN A 84 -7.25 9.14 -10.92
CA GLN A 84 -7.71 10.08 -11.94
C GLN A 84 -9.19 10.49 -11.74
N GLN A 85 -10.06 9.52 -11.44
CA GLN A 85 -11.46 9.81 -11.13
C GLN A 85 -11.60 10.66 -9.87
N ALA A 86 -10.82 10.38 -8.83
CA ALA A 86 -10.80 11.16 -7.60
C ALA A 86 -10.37 12.61 -7.86
N GLN A 87 -9.32 12.83 -8.67
CA GLN A 87 -8.85 14.18 -9.02
C GLN A 87 -9.86 14.94 -9.87
N ASN A 88 -10.57 14.27 -10.77
CA ASN A 88 -11.62 14.90 -11.56
C ASN A 88 -12.82 15.30 -10.70
N ALA A 89 -13.13 14.52 -9.65
CA ALA A 89 -14.24 14.79 -8.74
C ALA A 89 -13.89 15.88 -7.70
N GLU A 90 -12.68 15.85 -7.16
CA GLU A 90 -12.21 16.74 -6.10
C GLU A 90 -10.85 17.35 -6.46
N PRO A 91 -10.79 18.24 -7.47
CA PRO A 91 -9.51 18.71 -7.99
C PRO A 91 -8.69 19.53 -6.98
N GLU A 92 -9.38 20.09 -5.98
CA GLU A 92 -8.76 20.88 -4.93
C GLU A 92 -8.33 20.06 -3.70
N SER A 93 -8.65 18.75 -3.65
CA SER A 93 -8.31 17.90 -2.51
C SER A 93 -6.80 17.73 -2.36
N PRO A 94 -6.18 18.17 -1.25
CA PRO A 94 -4.75 17.98 -1.02
C PRO A 94 -4.35 16.50 -0.95
N LEU A 95 -5.23 15.65 -0.42
CA LEU A 95 -4.98 14.20 -0.30
C LEU A 95 -4.83 13.55 -1.68
N VAL A 96 -5.70 13.91 -2.62
CA VAL A 96 -5.65 13.39 -3.99
C VAL A 96 -4.41 13.92 -4.71
N ARG A 97 -4.09 15.21 -4.56
CA ARG A 97 -2.93 15.86 -5.20
C ARG A 97 -1.59 15.30 -4.72
N ILE A 98 -1.46 14.98 -3.43
CA ILE A 98 -0.21 14.40 -2.87
C ILE A 98 0.03 12.99 -3.40
N ARG A 99 -1.02 12.21 -3.64
CA ARG A 99 -0.90 10.78 -3.99
C ARG A 99 -0.82 10.50 -5.48
N TRP A 100 -1.47 11.31 -6.32
CA TRP A 100 -1.50 11.09 -7.78
C TRP A 100 -0.43 11.90 -8.55
N GLY A 101 0.22 12.87 -7.90
CA GLY A 101 1.23 13.75 -8.49
C GLY A 101 2.62 13.13 -8.58
#